data_AF-T1AFP8-F1
#
_entry.id   AF-T1AFP8-F1
#
_cell.length_a   1.000
_cell.length_b   1.000
_cell.length_c   1.000
_cell.angle_alpha   90.00
_cell.angle_beta   90.00
_cell.angle_gamma   90.00
#
_symmetry.space_group_name_H-M   'P 1'
#
loop_
_entity.id
_entity.type
_entity.pdbx_description
1 polymer ?
#
loop_
_entity_poly.entity_id
_entity_poly.type
_entity_poly.pdbx_seq_one_letter_code
_entity_poly.pdbx_strand_id
1 'polypeptide(L)'
;MPLDRLPLDAPIRSILERDGITALFPPQAAAVPLVMAGENVVLACPTASGKSLVAYLALVRAARAGRTGLYMVPLRALAAEKAEELARFEELGLRVGISSGDFDLTNEQLDRLDILVATSEKADALL
;
A
#
# COMPACT_ATOMS: atom_id res chain seq x y z
N MET A 1 -11.36 1.17 15.92
CA MET A 1 -10.40 0.59 16.87
C MET A 1 -9.20 1.52 16.97
N PRO A 2 -8.83 2.00 18.15
CA PRO A 2 -7.64 2.85 18.35
C PRO A 2 -6.35 2.22 17.80
N LEU A 3 -5.42 3.03 17.29
CA LEU A 3 -4.18 2.53 16.67
C LEU A 3 -3.25 1.82 17.65
N ASP A 4 -3.32 2.13 18.94
CA ASP A 4 -2.50 1.52 19.99
C ASP A 4 -2.82 0.05 20.26
N ARG A 5 -3.99 -0.41 19.85
CA ARG A 5 -4.43 -1.80 19.97
C ARG A 5 -4.09 -2.67 18.75
N LEU A 6 -3.43 -2.10 17.74
CA LEU A 6 -3.09 -2.80 16.50
C LEU A 6 -1.61 -3.20 16.48
N PRO A 7 -1.26 -4.27 15.74
CA PRO A 7 0.12 -4.69 15.55
C PRO A 7 0.85 -3.79 14.55
N LEU A 8 0.88 -2.48 14.81
CA LEU A 8 1.57 -1.46 14.03
C LEU A 8 2.73 -0.91 14.86
N ASP A 9 3.90 -0.78 14.23
CA ASP A 9 5.04 -0.20 14.90
C ASP A 9 4.95 1.34 14.96
N ALA A 10 5.78 1.95 15.81
CA ALA A 10 5.70 3.37 16.12
C ALA A 10 5.84 4.29 14.89
N PRO A 11 6.76 4.03 13.94
CA PRO A 11 6.84 4.83 12.70
C PRO A 11 5.56 4.80 11.86
N ILE A 12 4.96 3.63 11.63
CA ILE A 12 3.71 3.54 10.87
C ILE A 12 2.60 4.30 11.60
N ARG A 13 2.49 4.13 12.92
CA ARG A 13 1.49 4.84 13.72
C ARG A 13 1.63 6.35 13.61
N SER A 14 2.85 6.86 13.72
CA SER A 14 3.13 8.29 13.62
C SER A 14 2.73 8.88 12.26
N ILE A 15 2.92 8.14 11.17
CA ILE A 15 2.46 8.56 9.84
C ILE A 15 0.92 8.67 9.83
N LEU A 16 0.22 7.64 10.29
CA LEU A 16 -1.24 7.62 10.32
C LEU A 16 -1.83 8.73 11.20
N GLU A 17 -1.24 8.99 12.36
CA GLU A 17 -1.70 10.06 13.26
C GLU A 17 -1.54 11.44 12.64
N ARG A 18 -0.45 11.69 11.89
CA ARG A 18 -0.26 12.94 11.13
C ARG A 18 -1.26 13.10 10.00
N ASP A 19 -1.72 11.99 9.43
CA ASP A 19 -2.81 11.98 8.44
C ASP A 19 -4.20 12.14 9.08
N GLY A 20 -4.27 12.35 10.40
CA GLY A 20 -5.53 12.47 11.15
C GLY A 20 -6.23 11.15 11.43
N ILE A 21 -5.59 10.01 11.14
CA ILE A 21 -6.13 8.68 11.39
C ILE A 21 -5.76 8.28 12.83
N THR A 22 -6.70 8.43 13.76
CA THR A 22 -6.52 8.06 15.17
C THR A 22 -7.21 6.74 15.54
N ALA A 23 -8.11 6.25 14.68
CA ALA A 23 -8.79 4.98 14.84
C ALA A 23 -9.19 4.39 13.48
N LEU A 24 -9.20 3.06 13.40
CA LEU A 24 -9.64 2.32 12.21
C LEU A 24 -11.14 2.01 12.24
N PHE A 25 -11.77 2.02 11.07
CA PHE A 25 -13.13 1.52 10.88
C PHE A 25 -13.22 0.01 11.17
N PRO A 26 -14.40 -0.53 11.53
CA PRO A 26 -14.54 -1.94 11.89
C PRO A 26 -13.98 -2.93 10.85
N PRO A 27 -14.22 -2.76 9.52
CA PRO A 27 -13.64 -3.67 8.52
C PRO A 27 -12.10 -3.61 8.48
N GLN A 28 -11.52 -2.43 8.65
CA GLN A 28 -10.07 -2.25 8.69
C GLN A 28 -9.48 -2.88 9.95
N ALA A 29 -10.11 -2.67 11.11
CA ALA A 29 -9.66 -3.24 12.38
C ALA A 29 -9.66 -4.78 12.38
N ALA A 30 -10.57 -5.40 11.63
CA ALA A 30 -10.58 -6.86 11.43
C ALA A 30 -9.48 -7.32 10.46
N ALA A 31 -9.19 -6.55 9.41
CA ALA A 31 -8.27 -6.96 8.34
C ALA A 31 -6.80 -6.63 8.63
N VAL A 32 -6.50 -5.52 9.31
CA VAL A 32 -5.12 -5.07 9.58
C VAL A 32 -4.28 -6.12 10.30
N PRO A 33 -4.75 -6.77 11.38
CA PRO A 33 -3.97 -7.82 12.03
C PRO A 33 -3.61 -8.99 11.10
N LEU A 34 -4.52 -9.38 10.20
CA LEU A 34 -4.31 -10.47 9.25
C LEU A 34 -3.24 -10.11 8.21
N VAL A 35 -3.35 -8.94 7.59
CA VAL A 35 -2.35 -8.51 6.58
C VAL A 35 -0.98 -8.23 7.21
N MET A 36 -0.94 -7.75 8.46
CA MET A 36 0.30 -7.57 9.22
C MET A 36 0.94 -8.91 9.62
N ALA A 37 0.17 -9.98 9.76
CA ALA A 37 0.68 -11.35 9.91
C ALA A 37 1.15 -11.96 8.57
N GLY A 38 0.86 -11.29 7.44
CA GLY A 38 1.21 -11.77 6.10
C GLY A 38 0.20 -12.73 5.47
N GLU A 39 -1.02 -12.79 6.02
CA GLU A 39 -2.11 -13.61 5.51
C GLU A 39 -2.72 -13.04 4.22
N ASN A 40 -3.26 -13.93 3.38
CA ASN A 40 -4.03 -13.55 2.21
C ASN A 40 -5.46 -13.15 2.61
N VAL A 41 -5.91 -11.97 2.18
CA VAL A 41 -7.21 -11.41 2.59
C VAL A 41 -8.00 -10.94 1.37
N VAL A 42 -9.27 -11.34 1.30
CA VAL A 42 -10.27 -10.73 0.41
C VAL A 42 -11.15 -9.79 1.25
N LEU A 43 -10.99 -8.47 1.06
CA LEU A 43 -11.72 -7.46 1.81
C LEU A 43 -12.90 -6.90 1.00
N ALA A 44 -14.09 -7.41 1.25
CA ALA A 44 -15.34 -6.91 0.67
C ALA A 44 -16.04 -5.93 1.61
N CYS A 45 -15.97 -4.63 1.33
CA CYS A 45 -16.73 -3.61 2.05
C CYS A 45 -17.07 -2.41 1.14
N PRO A 46 -18.04 -1.56 1.48
CA PRO A 46 -18.43 -0.40 0.69
C PRO A 46 -17.26 0.55 0.37
N THR A 47 -17.39 1.32 -0.71
CA THR A 47 -16.49 2.46 -0.98
C THR A 47 -16.51 3.44 0.21
N ALA A 48 -15.44 4.23 0.37
CA ALA A 48 -15.19 5.09 1.54
C ALA A 48 -14.95 4.38 2.90
N SER A 49 -15.05 3.04 3.00
CA SER A 49 -14.68 2.30 4.22
C SER A 49 -13.17 2.14 4.44
N GLY A 50 -12.33 2.83 3.65
CA GLY A 50 -10.88 2.89 3.84
C GLY A 50 -10.12 1.60 3.49
N LYS A 51 -10.61 0.81 2.51
CA LYS A 51 -9.94 -0.41 2.02
C LYS A 51 -8.48 -0.21 1.66
N SER A 52 -8.16 0.92 1.03
CA SER A 52 -6.81 1.22 0.55
C SER A 52 -5.78 1.20 1.68
N LEU A 53 -6.14 1.69 2.88
CA LEU A 53 -5.23 1.67 4.03
C LEU A 53 -4.81 0.25 4.41
N VAL A 54 -5.73 -0.73 4.35
CA VAL A 54 -5.41 -2.14 4.65
C VAL A 54 -4.40 -2.66 3.62
N ALA A 55 -4.60 -2.36 2.34
CA ALA A 55 -3.68 -2.75 1.29
C ALA A 55 -2.31 -2.07 1.43
N TYR A 56 -2.27 -0.79 1.80
CA TYR A 56 -1.02 -0.06 2.00
C TYR A 56 -0.20 -0.65 3.15
N LEU A 57 -0.84 -0.98 4.26
CA LEU A 57 -0.17 -1.62 5.38
C LEU A 57 0.36 -3.01 5.00
N ALA A 58 -0.36 -3.77 4.16
CA ALA A 58 0.13 -5.03 3.61
C ALA A 58 1.39 -4.83 2.76
N LEU A 59 1.42 -3.80 1.91
CA LEU A 59 2.57 -3.45 1.07
C LEU A 59 3.76 -3.01 1.91
N VAL A 60 3.56 -2.11 2.88
CA VAL A 60 4.62 -1.64 3.79
C VAL A 60 5.23 -2.81 4.57
N ARG A 61 4.40 -3.75 5.04
CA ARG A 61 4.89 -4.97 5.68
C ARG A 61 5.75 -5.82 4.75
N ALA A 62 5.30 -6.03 3.51
CA ALA A 62 6.04 -6.81 2.52
C ALA A 62 7.39 -6.14 2.17
N ALA A 63 7.37 -4.84 1.93
CA ALA A 63 8.54 -4.01 1.66
C ALA A 63 9.58 -4.11 2.78
N ARG A 64 9.15 -3.97 4.04
CA ARG A 64 10.04 -4.11 5.20
C ARG A 64 10.55 -5.53 5.47
N ALA A 65 9.92 -6.53 4.86
CA ALA A 65 10.40 -7.90 4.81
C ALA A 65 11.33 -8.17 3.61
N GLY A 66 11.77 -7.13 2.90
CA GLY A 66 12.65 -7.22 1.74
C GLY A 66 11.98 -7.77 0.48
N ARG A 67 10.65 -7.62 0.35
CA ARG A 67 9.88 -8.05 -0.83
C ARG A 67 9.30 -6.84 -1.54
N THR A 68 9.26 -6.88 -2.87
CA THR A 68 8.55 -5.87 -3.66
C THR A 68 7.04 -6.13 -3.66
N GLY A 69 6.26 -5.11 -3.32
CA GLY A 69 4.79 -5.16 -3.37
C GLY A 69 4.25 -4.54 -4.65
N LEU A 70 3.21 -5.14 -5.24
CA LEU A 70 2.50 -4.61 -6.41
C LEU A 70 1.09 -4.16 -6.01
N TYR A 71 0.75 -2.90 -6.30
CA TYR A 71 -0.58 -2.33 -6.15
C TYR A 71 -1.22 -2.11 -7.52
N MET A 72 -2.15 -2.99 -7.89
CA MET A 72 -2.83 -2.92 -9.18
C MET A 72 -4.07 -2.02 -9.11
N VAL A 73 -4.26 -1.19 -10.14
CA VAL A 73 -5.43 -0.32 -10.30
C VAL A 73 -6.02 -0.42 -11.71
N PRO A 74 -7.32 -0.15 -11.90
CA PRO A 74 -7.94 -0.30 -13.22
C PRO A 74 -7.66 0.87 -14.17
N LEU A 75 -7.27 2.05 -13.67
CA LEU A 75 -7.13 3.27 -14.47
C LEU A 75 -5.81 3.97 -14.16
N ARG A 76 -5.19 4.60 -15.17
CA ARG A 76 -3.94 5.35 -15.03
C ARG A 76 -4.05 6.52 -14.03
N ALA A 77 -5.16 7.26 -14.07
CA ALA A 77 -5.38 8.36 -13.13
C ALA A 77 -5.39 7.87 -11.66
N LEU A 78 -5.95 6.68 -11.42
CA LEU A 78 -5.89 6.06 -10.10
C LEU A 78 -4.48 5.60 -9.75
N ALA A 79 -3.64 5.22 -10.71
CA ALA A 79 -2.27 4.82 -10.44
C ALA A 79 -1.47 6.01 -9.88
N ALA A 80 -1.60 7.18 -10.51
CA ALA A 80 -0.96 8.41 -10.05
C ALA A 80 -1.44 8.81 -8.64
N GLU A 81 -2.76 8.85 -8.43
CA GLU A 81 -3.36 9.16 -7.12
C GLU A 81 -2.85 8.22 -6.02
N LYS A 82 -2.79 6.91 -6.31
CA LYS A 82 -2.43 5.90 -5.32
C LYS A 82 -0.93 5.86 -5.05
N ALA A 83 -0.09 6.18 -6.05
CA ALA A 83 1.34 6.37 -5.86
C ALA A 83 1.62 7.57 -4.94
N GLU A 84 0.93 8.69 -5.14
CA GLU A 84 1.04 9.87 -4.28
C GLU A 84 0.61 9.57 -2.83
N GLU A 85 -0.52 8.86 -2.64
CA GLU A 85 -0.95 8.42 -1.30
C GLU A 85 0.02 7.44 -0.63
N LEU A 86 0.74 6.61 -1.39
CA LEU A 86 1.72 5.66 -0.88
C LEU A 86 3.07 6.33 -0.58
N ALA A 87 3.41 7.44 -1.25
CA ALA A 87 4.67 8.14 -1.09
C ALA A 87 4.94 8.63 0.34
N ARG A 88 3.89 8.85 1.16
CA ARG A 88 4.06 9.14 2.59
C ARG A 88 4.84 8.06 3.36
N PHE A 89 4.81 6.80 2.89
CA PHE A 89 5.53 5.71 3.52
C PHE A 89 7.01 5.66 3.12
N GLU A 90 7.46 6.51 2.20
CA GLU A 90 8.90 6.67 1.89
C GLU A 90 9.69 7.20 3.09
N GLU A 91 9.02 7.86 4.04
CA GLU A 91 9.60 8.22 5.35
C GLU A 91 10.13 7.01 6.13
N LEU A 92 9.66 5.80 5.80
CA LEU A 92 10.14 4.54 6.37
C LEU A 92 11.38 3.99 5.64
N GLY A 93 11.97 4.76 4.73
CA GLY A 93 13.08 4.34 3.87
C GLY A 93 12.65 3.44 2.71
N LEU A 94 11.37 3.46 2.35
CA LEU A 94 10.82 2.71 1.22
C LEU A 94 10.89 3.54 -0.05
N ARG A 95 10.92 2.87 -1.21
CA ARG A 95 10.89 3.48 -2.54
C ARG A 95 9.60 3.09 -3.23
N VAL A 96 8.76 4.08 -3.52
CA VAL A 96 7.50 3.89 -4.22
C VAL A 96 7.65 4.35 -5.65
N GLY A 97 7.18 3.55 -6.59
CA GLY A 97 7.17 3.91 -8.01
C GLY A 97 5.84 3.63 -8.67
N ILE A 98 5.67 4.22 -9.85
CA ILE A 98 4.50 4.06 -10.70
C ILE A 98 4.95 3.53 -12.05
N SER A 99 4.25 2.53 -12.57
CA SER A 99 4.33 2.17 -13.97
C SER A 99 2.94 2.07 -14.59
N SER A 100 2.61 3.02 -15.45
CA SER A 100 1.32 3.07 -16.12
C SER A 100 1.47 3.78 -17.46
N GLY A 101 1.25 3.08 -18.58
CA GLY A 101 1.09 3.67 -19.91
C GLY A 101 2.16 4.67 -20.37
N ASP A 102 2.04 5.92 -19.88
CA ASP A 102 2.94 7.05 -20.13
C ASP A 102 4.20 7.02 -19.23
N PHE A 103 4.19 6.22 -18.16
CA PHE A 103 5.30 6.02 -17.23
C PHE A 103 5.82 4.58 -17.34
N ASP A 104 6.77 4.38 -18.25
CA ASP A 104 7.49 3.11 -18.34
C ASP A 104 8.83 3.23 -17.62
N LEU A 105 8.96 2.44 -16.56
CA LEU A 105 10.21 2.26 -15.84
C LEU A 105 11.04 1.19 -16.54
N THR A 106 12.36 1.40 -16.59
CA THR A 106 13.29 0.35 -17.00
C THR A 106 13.34 -0.75 -15.94
N ASN A 107 13.78 -1.96 -16.32
CA ASN A 107 13.96 -3.06 -15.36
C ASN A 107 14.88 -2.66 -14.19
N GLU A 108 15.96 -1.92 -14.48
CA GLU A 108 16.88 -1.43 -13.45
C GLU A 108 16.21 -0.46 -12.47
N GLN A 109 15.24 0.34 -12.94
CA GLN A 109 14.46 1.21 -12.06
C GLN A 109 13.45 0.41 -11.22
N LEU A 110 12.82 -0.61 -11.82
CA LEU A 110 11.87 -1.49 -11.12
C LEU A 110 12.54 -2.30 -10.01
N ASP A 111 13.75 -2.82 -10.24
CA ASP A 111 14.53 -3.58 -9.27
C ASP A 111 14.89 -2.78 -8.01
N ARG A 112 14.79 -1.45 -8.10
CA ARG A 112 15.04 -0.52 -7.00
C ARG A 112 13.77 -0.12 -6.26
N LEU A 113 12.60 -0.68 -6.57
CA LEU A 113 11.36 -0.33 -5.89
C LEU A 113 11.00 -1.36 -4.82
N ASP A 114 10.48 -0.85 -3.72
CA ASP A 114 9.91 -1.67 -2.66
C ASP A 114 8.38 -1.78 -2.83
N ILE A 115 7.75 -0.78 -3.46
CA ILE A 115 6.33 -0.77 -3.83
C ILE A 115 6.17 -0.23 -5.25
N LEU A 116 5.48 -0.97 -6.12
CA LEU A 116 5.11 -0.57 -7.47
C LEU A 116 3.59 -0.40 -7.57
N VAL A 117 3.14 0.74 -8.07
CA VAL A 117 1.75 0.97 -8.47
C VAL A 117 1.64 0.80 -9.98
N ALA A 118 0.74 -0.05 -10.46
CA ALA A 118 0.58 -0.30 -11.90
C ALA A 118 -0.87 -0.51 -12.33
N THR A 119 -1.16 -0.29 -13.62
CA THR A 119 -2.45 -0.74 -14.17
C THR A 119 -2.44 -2.25 -14.39
N SER A 120 -3.62 -2.86 -14.49
CA SER A 120 -3.74 -4.30 -14.75
C SER A 120 -2.98 -4.74 -16.00
N GLU A 121 -3.06 -3.97 -17.08
CA GLU A 121 -2.35 -4.26 -18.34
C GLU A 121 -0.83 -4.15 -18.18
N LYS A 122 -0.35 -3.20 -17.38
CA LYS A 122 1.09 -3.04 -17.15
C LYS A 122 1.64 -4.13 -16.25
N ALA A 123 0.88 -4.52 -15.23
CA ALA A 123 1.22 -5.65 -14.38
C ALA A 123 1.33 -6.96 -15.19
N ASP A 124 0.41 -7.20 -16.13
CA ASP A 124 0.46 -8.35 -17.04
C ASP A 124 1.71 -8.35 -17.92
N ALA A 125 2.11 -7.16 -18.43
CA ALA A 125 3.32 -7.01 -19.24
C ALA A 125 4.65 -7.19 -18.47
N LEU A 126 4.61 -7.21 -17.14
CA LEU A 126 5.79 -7.40 -16.27
C LEU A 126 5.99 -8.87 -15.84
N LEU A 127 5.02 -9.74 -16.12
CA LEU A 127 5.06 -11.18 -15.81
C LEU A 127 5.64 -11.99 -16.99
#